data_AF-A0A6J5D7T6-F1
#
_entry.id   AF-A0A6J5D7T6-F1
#
_cell.length_a   1.000
_cell.length_b   1.000
_cell.length_c   1.000
_cell.angle_alpha   90.00
_cell.angle_beta   90.00
_cell.angle_gamma   90.00
#
_symmetry.space_group_name_H-M   'P 1'
#
loop_
_entity.id
_entity.type
_entity.pdbx_description
1 polymer ?
#
loop_
_entity_poly.entity_id
_entity_poly.type
_entity_poly.pdbx_seq_one_letter_code
_entity_poly.pdbx_strand_id
1 'polypeptide(L)'
;MASPFATRIAVTAAFCVPAAMLCAWPQLAYAASVDGAALSAWWGVPFAGMLLSIAIFPLLAPALWHHHLGKIAAGWALALLAPFAVTFGPAAAFGTLTHALLEEYLPFIVLITTLYTVAGGVCINGNLRGSPGLNTALLALGTLLASVMGTTGAAMLLIRPLLRANDNRQHAAHVVVFFIFLVANAGGALTPLGDPPLFLGFLNGVSFFWTTVHLALPMLFVCVVLLAVFYTLDTYYFRRSGEARAPFLDPTPDSRLCLIDGRINFVLLAGVIALVLMSGLWKPGIAWNLSGAHIELQNVARDAGLVLLALLSLALTPRSARRGNAFNWAPIEEVAKLFAGIFVTIAPVIIMLRAGQAGAFAGVVHWVNDASGQPRDAMYFWATGLLSSFLDNAPTYLVFFNLAGGDAQHLMTAGASTLAAISAGAVFMGANSYIGNAPNFMVKIIAESRGVRMPGFFAYLVWSGAVLMPVFIATSWLFF
;
A
#
# COMPACT_ATOMS: atom_id res chain seq x y z
N MET A 1 19.41 -25.11 20.87
CA MET A 1 17.98 -24.93 21.18
C MET A 1 17.29 -24.33 19.97
N ALA A 2 16.50 -25.14 19.26
CA ALA A 2 15.85 -24.74 18.01
C ALA A 2 14.89 -23.57 18.28
N SER A 3 15.15 -22.42 17.65
CA SER A 3 14.32 -21.24 17.80
C SER A 3 12.95 -21.48 17.15
N PRO A 4 11.85 -20.92 17.70
CA PRO A 4 10.50 -20.95 17.09
C PRO A 4 10.39 -20.23 15.72
N PHE A 5 11.53 -19.89 15.10
CA PHE A 5 11.70 -19.16 13.85
C PHE A 5 11.59 -20.07 12.60
N ALA A 6 12.06 -21.32 12.68
CA ALA A 6 11.96 -22.28 11.58
C ALA A 6 10.51 -22.77 11.37
N THR A 7 9.72 -22.83 12.45
CA THR A 7 8.34 -23.30 12.45
C THR A 7 7.35 -22.30 11.86
N ARG A 8 7.68 -21.00 11.81
CA ARG A 8 6.79 -19.95 11.25
C ARG A 8 6.98 -19.72 9.74
N ILE A 9 8.20 -19.88 9.22
CA ILE A 9 8.44 -19.88 7.75
C ILE A 9 7.78 -21.10 7.10
N ALA A 10 7.69 -22.21 7.85
CA ALA A 10 6.94 -23.38 7.43
C ALA A 10 5.42 -23.13 7.31
N VAL A 11 4.85 -22.09 7.94
CA VAL A 11 3.40 -21.79 7.81
C VAL A 11 3.09 -21.09 6.48
N THR A 12 4.00 -20.26 5.97
CA THR A 12 3.86 -19.67 4.62
C THR A 12 4.12 -20.70 3.52
N ALA A 13 5.04 -21.64 3.75
CA ALA A 13 5.27 -22.79 2.87
C ALA A 13 4.16 -23.87 2.98
N ALA A 14 3.48 -23.98 4.12
CA ALA A 14 2.40 -24.95 4.36
C ALA A 14 1.11 -24.63 3.60
N PHE A 15 0.96 -23.42 3.04
CA PHE A 15 -0.12 -23.11 2.10
C PHE A 15 0.26 -23.35 0.62
N CYS A 16 1.56 -23.53 0.30
CA CYS A 16 2.02 -23.81 -1.06
C CYS A 16 1.97 -25.31 -1.42
N VAL A 17 2.07 -26.20 -0.43
CA VAL A 17 2.03 -27.66 -0.66
C VAL A 17 0.64 -28.20 -1.05
N PRO A 18 -0.49 -27.70 -0.50
CA PRO A 18 -1.82 -28.09 -0.98
C PRO A 18 -2.10 -27.61 -2.41
N ALA A 19 -1.54 -26.46 -2.81
CA ALA A 19 -1.70 -25.92 -4.16
C ALA A 19 -1.01 -26.81 -5.23
N ALA A 20 0.16 -27.38 -4.91
CA ALA A 20 0.87 -28.29 -5.81
C ALA A 20 0.16 -29.65 -5.99
N MET A 21 -0.55 -30.14 -4.96
CA MET A 21 -1.33 -31.39 -5.06
C MET A 21 -2.67 -31.22 -5.80
N LEU A 22 -3.21 -30.01 -5.87
CA LEU A 22 -4.40 -29.68 -6.68
C LEU A 22 -4.11 -29.55 -8.18
N CYS A 23 -2.85 -29.38 -8.57
CA CYS A 23 -2.42 -29.34 -9.98
C CYS A 23 -2.47 -30.70 -10.69
N ALA A 24 -2.73 -31.81 -9.97
CA ALA A 24 -2.81 -33.16 -10.53
C ALA A 24 -4.23 -33.59 -10.93
N TRP A 25 -5.24 -32.71 -10.81
CA TRP A 25 -6.62 -33.02 -11.19
C TRP A 25 -6.79 -32.98 -12.73
N PRO A 26 -7.43 -33.97 -13.37
CA PRO A 26 -7.59 -33.99 -14.81
C PRO A 26 -8.27 -32.71 -15.33
N GLN A 27 -7.56 -32.00 -16.21
CA GLN A 27 -8.02 -30.79 -16.88
C GLN A 27 -9.03 -31.15 -17.98
N LEU A 28 -10.28 -31.34 -17.60
CA LEU A 28 -11.39 -31.44 -18.56
C LEU A 28 -12.28 -30.20 -18.44
N ALA A 29 -12.31 -29.45 -19.55
CA ALA A 29 -13.15 -28.28 -19.85
C ALA A 29 -12.84 -26.97 -19.09
N TYR A 30 -12.10 -26.07 -19.75
CA TYR A 30 -11.99 -24.65 -19.38
C TYR A 30 -12.21 -23.77 -20.60
N ALA A 31 -13.42 -23.22 -20.78
CA ALA A 31 -13.69 -22.17 -21.77
C ALA A 31 -15.07 -21.51 -21.60
N ALA A 32 -15.43 -21.08 -20.40
CA ALA A 32 -16.43 -20.02 -20.27
C ALA A 32 -15.94 -19.02 -19.23
N SER A 33 -15.35 -17.92 -19.70
CA SER A 33 -15.18 -16.72 -18.90
C SER A 33 -16.56 -16.28 -18.41
N VAL A 34 -16.71 -16.05 -17.11
CA VAL A 34 -17.97 -15.56 -16.54
C VAL A 34 -18.29 -14.20 -17.15
N ASP A 35 -19.48 -14.08 -17.74
CA ASP A 35 -19.94 -12.81 -18.31
C ASP A 35 -20.28 -11.82 -17.18
N GLY A 36 -19.50 -10.74 -17.09
CA GLY A 36 -19.68 -9.70 -16.09
C GLY A 36 -20.97 -8.91 -16.22
N ALA A 37 -21.57 -8.84 -17.41
CA ALA A 37 -22.86 -8.18 -17.61
C ALA A 37 -24.01 -8.99 -16.99
N ALA A 38 -23.85 -10.31 -16.91
CA ALA A 38 -24.84 -11.22 -16.31
C ALA A 38 -24.73 -11.33 -14.77
N LEU A 39 -23.66 -10.79 -14.17
CA LEU A 39 -23.46 -10.83 -12.73
C LEU A 39 -24.30 -9.76 -12.02
N SER A 40 -25.11 -10.19 -11.05
CA SER A 40 -25.82 -9.27 -10.16
C SER A 40 -24.87 -8.58 -9.17
N ALA A 41 -25.22 -7.36 -8.72
CA ALA A 41 -24.46 -6.61 -7.73
C ALA A 41 -24.20 -7.37 -6.41
N TRP A 42 -25.02 -8.39 -6.08
CA TRP A 42 -24.86 -9.21 -4.89
C TRP A 42 -23.52 -9.95 -4.83
N TRP A 43 -22.89 -10.23 -5.98
CA TRP A 43 -21.55 -10.82 -6.02
C TRP A 43 -20.45 -9.89 -5.48
N GLY A 44 -20.75 -8.59 -5.32
CA GLY A 44 -19.86 -7.63 -4.66
C GLY A 44 -19.99 -7.57 -3.14
N VAL A 45 -21.00 -8.24 -2.55
CA VAL A 45 -21.22 -8.19 -1.09
C VAL A 45 -20.05 -8.77 -0.29
N PRO A 46 -19.41 -9.89 -0.68
CA PRO A 46 -18.26 -10.39 0.07
C PRO A 46 -17.09 -9.40 0.09
N PHE A 47 -16.85 -8.70 -1.01
CA PHE A 47 -15.83 -7.66 -1.10
C PHE A 47 -16.17 -6.47 -0.21
N ALA A 48 -17.39 -5.92 -0.35
CA ALA A 48 -17.87 -4.83 0.51
C ALA A 48 -17.85 -5.22 1.99
N GLY A 49 -18.19 -6.46 2.33
CA GLY A 49 -18.13 -7.00 3.68
C GLY A 49 -16.71 -7.08 4.24
N MET A 50 -15.75 -7.55 3.44
CA MET A 50 -14.32 -7.59 3.82
C MET A 50 -13.80 -6.18 4.13
N LEU A 51 -14.09 -5.25 3.23
CA LEU A 51 -13.75 -3.84 3.29
C LEU A 51 -14.36 -3.12 4.50
N LEU A 52 -15.67 -3.29 4.74
CA LEU A 52 -16.34 -2.74 5.92
C LEU A 52 -15.80 -3.36 7.22
N SER A 53 -15.41 -4.63 7.21
CA SER A 53 -14.80 -5.27 8.38
C SER A 53 -13.48 -4.60 8.75
N ILE A 54 -12.63 -4.27 7.77
CA ILE A 54 -11.36 -3.53 7.98
C ILE A 54 -11.63 -2.13 8.53
N ALA A 55 -12.64 -1.44 8.02
CA ALA A 55 -12.94 -0.07 8.46
C ALA A 55 -13.58 -0.01 9.86
N ILE A 56 -14.45 -0.97 10.20
CA ILE A 56 -15.34 -0.87 11.35
C ILE A 56 -14.84 -1.67 12.55
N PHE A 57 -14.39 -2.91 12.36
CA PHE A 57 -14.08 -3.80 13.50
C PHE A 57 -12.89 -3.34 14.34
N PRO A 58 -11.81 -2.74 13.80
CA PRO A 58 -10.75 -2.17 14.62
C PRO A 58 -11.23 -1.06 15.57
N LEU A 59 -12.35 -0.39 15.23
CA LEU A 59 -12.93 0.69 16.01
C LEU A 59 -13.97 0.19 17.02
N LEU A 60 -14.87 -0.70 16.58
CA LEU A 60 -15.99 -1.17 17.41
C LEU A 60 -15.65 -2.40 18.26
N ALA A 61 -14.78 -3.28 17.78
CA ALA A 61 -14.43 -4.53 18.46
C ALA A 61 -12.93 -4.88 18.27
N PRO A 62 -12.00 -4.07 18.83
CA PRO A 62 -10.56 -4.23 18.59
C PRO A 62 -10.03 -5.62 18.96
N ALA A 63 -10.48 -6.18 20.09
CA ALA A 63 -10.07 -7.51 20.54
C ALA A 63 -10.53 -8.62 19.58
N LEU A 64 -11.78 -8.54 19.09
CA LEU A 64 -12.30 -9.48 18.11
C LEU A 64 -11.48 -9.40 16.82
N TRP A 65 -11.21 -8.18 16.35
CA TRP A 65 -10.42 -7.95 15.15
C TRP A 65 -9.02 -8.56 15.26
N HIS A 66 -8.24 -8.19 16.28
CA HIS A 66 -6.87 -8.66 16.41
C HIS A 66 -6.76 -10.20 16.56
N HIS A 67 -7.72 -10.85 17.21
CA HIS A 67 -7.70 -12.31 17.37
C HIS A 67 -8.29 -13.08 16.18
N HIS A 68 -9.20 -12.49 15.41
CA HIS A 68 -9.97 -13.20 14.39
C HIS A 68 -9.89 -12.61 12.98
N LEU A 69 -9.05 -11.60 12.71
CA LEU A 69 -8.95 -10.97 11.38
C LEU A 69 -8.78 -11.98 10.24
N GLY A 70 -7.93 -13.00 10.42
CA GLY A 70 -7.72 -14.04 9.40
C GLY A 70 -8.93 -14.95 9.22
N LYS A 71 -9.71 -15.20 10.28
CA LYS A 71 -10.95 -15.99 10.20
C LYS A 71 -12.06 -15.19 9.51
N ILE A 72 -12.14 -13.88 9.78
CA ILE A 72 -13.08 -12.98 9.12
C ILE A 72 -12.77 -12.89 7.62
N ALA A 73 -11.49 -12.70 7.26
CA ALA A 73 -11.05 -12.69 5.87
C ALA A 73 -11.36 -14.01 5.15
N ALA A 74 -11.06 -15.15 5.78
CA ALA A 74 -11.41 -16.46 5.25
C ALA A 74 -12.92 -16.67 5.14
N GLY A 75 -13.70 -16.14 6.10
CA GLY A 75 -15.16 -16.19 6.08
C GLY A 75 -15.74 -15.47 4.85
N TRP A 76 -15.26 -14.27 4.55
CA TRP A 76 -15.69 -13.54 3.35
C TRP A 76 -15.22 -14.20 2.05
N ALA A 77 -13.98 -14.71 2.02
CA ALA A 77 -13.48 -15.47 0.87
C ALA A 77 -14.34 -16.70 0.59
N LEU A 78 -14.72 -17.46 1.63
CA LEU A 78 -15.62 -18.62 1.50
C LEU A 78 -17.05 -18.21 1.13
N ALA A 79 -17.55 -17.10 1.68
CA ALA A 79 -18.86 -16.54 1.33
C ALA A 79 -18.94 -16.11 -0.14
N LEU A 80 -17.81 -15.86 -0.79
CA LEU A 80 -17.74 -15.74 -2.25
C LEU A 80 -17.57 -17.11 -2.93
N LEU A 81 -16.50 -17.83 -2.62
CA LEU A 81 -16.06 -18.99 -3.39
C LEU A 81 -17.08 -20.14 -3.35
N ALA A 82 -17.74 -20.39 -2.22
CA ALA A 82 -18.69 -21.49 -2.12
C ALA A 82 -19.95 -21.24 -2.96
N PRO A 83 -20.65 -20.08 -2.88
CA PRO A 83 -21.72 -19.77 -3.81
C PRO A 83 -21.25 -19.73 -5.26
N PHE A 84 -20.07 -19.15 -5.53
CA PHE A 84 -19.54 -19.02 -6.90
C PHE A 84 -19.25 -20.39 -7.53
N ALA A 85 -18.74 -21.36 -6.75
CA ALA A 85 -18.53 -22.73 -7.19
C ALA A 85 -19.85 -23.47 -7.46
N VAL A 86 -20.90 -23.18 -6.69
CA VAL A 86 -22.24 -23.77 -6.91
C VAL A 86 -22.88 -23.20 -8.18
N THR A 87 -22.74 -21.90 -8.45
CA THR A 87 -23.42 -21.24 -9.57
C THR A 87 -22.68 -21.34 -10.90
N PHE A 88 -21.35 -21.20 -10.89
CA PHE A 88 -20.51 -21.19 -12.10
C PHE A 88 -19.64 -22.45 -12.25
N GLY A 89 -19.69 -23.36 -11.27
CA GLY A 89 -18.95 -24.60 -11.24
C GLY A 89 -17.64 -24.53 -10.46
N PRO A 90 -17.18 -25.65 -9.86
CA PRO A 90 -15.94 -25.70 -9.08
C PRO A 90 -14.70 -25.28 -9.87
N ALA A 91 -14.66 -25.60 -11.17
CA ALA A 91 -13.55 -25.22 -12.05
C ALA A 91 -13.42 -23.69 -12.21
N ALA A 92 -14.54 -22.98 -12.42
CA ALA A 92 -14.54 -21.52 -12.54
C ALA A 92 -14.14 -20.83 -11.22
N ALA A 93 -14.65 -21.34 -10.09
CA ALA A 93 -14.26 -20.85 -8.77
C ALA A 93 -12.78 -21.08 -8.47
N PHE A 94 -12.26 -22.27 -8.78
CA PHE A 94 -10.85 -22.57 -8.63
C PHE A 94 -9.98 -21.69 -9.54
N GLY A 95 -10.41 -21.47 -10.79
CA GLY A 95 -9.73 -20.58 -11.72
C GLY A 95 -9.68 -19.12 -11.29
N THR A 96 -10.77 -18.65 -10.67
CA THR A 96 -10.83 -17.30 -10.10
C THR A 96 -9.88 -17.17 -8.89
N LEU A 97 -9.85 -18.21 -8.05
CA LEU A 97 -8.98 -18.26 -6.88
C LEU A 97 -7.49 -18.30 -7.25
N THR A 98 -7.10 -19.13 -8.22
CA THR A 98 -5.71 -19.25 -8.67
C THR A 98 -5.23 -17.96 -9.34
N HIS A 99 -6.05 -17.33 -10.19
CA HIS A 99 -5.76 -16.03 -10.78
C HIS A 99 -5.49 -14.98 -9.68
N ALA A 100 -6.44 -14.78 -8.77
CA ALA A 100 -6.32 -13.81 -7.68
C ALA A 100 -5.10 -14.06 -6.78
N LEU A 101 -4.80 -15.34 -6.47
CA LEU A 101 -3.70 -15.68 -5.57
C LEU A 101 -2.33 -15.63 -6.24
N LEU A 102 -2.20 -16.11 -7.48
CA LEU A 102 -0.89 -16.29 -8.13
C LEU A 102 -0.47 -15.08 -8.96
N GLU A 103 -1.38 -14.39 -9.62
CA GLU A 103 -1.04 -13.23 -10.47
C GLU A 103 -1.02 -11.91 -9.68
N GLU A 104 -1.88 -11.78 -8.67
CA GLU A 104 -2.05 -10.51 -7.97
C GLU A 104 -1.48 -10.59 -6.54
N TYR A 105 -2.05 -11.44 -5.68
CA TYR A 105 -1.70 -11.49 -4.26
C TYR A 105 -0.26 -11.93 -4.01
N LEU A 106 0.22 -12.99 -4.66
CA LEU A 106 1.56 -13.54 -4.41
C LEU A 106 2.67 -12.54 -4.76
N PRO A 107 2.71 -11.95 -5.97
CA PRO A 107 3.61 -10.84 -6.30
C PRO A 107 3.56 -9.69 -5.31
N PHE A 108 2.34 -9.28 -4.95
CA PHE A 108 2.09 -8.18 -4.03
C PHE A 108 2.71 -8.45 -2.65
N ILE A 109 2.39 -9.59 -2.04
CA ILE A 109 2.86 -9.89 -0.69
C ILE A 109 4.36 -10.17 -0.65
N VAL A 110 4.92 -10.77 -1.71
CA VAL A 110 6.37 -10.99 -1.85
C VAL A 110 7.09 -9.64 -1.86
N LEU A 111 6.65 -8.69 -2.70
CA LEU A 111 7.29 -7.38 -2.76
C LEU A 111 7.22 -6.65 -1.43
N ILE A 112 6.03 -6.52 -0.83
CA ILE A 112 5.84 -5.77 0.42
C ILE A 112 6.63 -6.41 1.55
N THR A 113 6.64 -7.74 1.64
CA THR A 113 7.44 -8.48 2.64
C THR A 113 8.93 -8.21 2.44
N THR A 114 9.41 -8.23 1.21
CA THR A 114 10.83 -7.96 0.89
C THR A 114 11.21 -6.52 1.24
N LEU A 115 10.43 -5.53 0.80
CA LEU A 115 10.67 -4.12 1.13
C LEU A 115 10.66 -3.88 2.64
N TYR A 116 9.67 -4.41 3.36
CA TYR A 116 9.60 -4.31 4.82
C TYR A 116 10.80 -4.97 5.50
N THR A 117 11.21 -6.16 5.05
CA THR A 117 12.32 -6.91 5.64
C THR A 117 13.66 -6.22 5.42
N VAL A 118 13.90 -5.70 4.21
CA VAL A 118 15.12 -4.98 3.81
C VAL A 118 15.18 -3.61 4.47
N ALA A 119 14.13 -2.80 4.35
CA ALA A 119 14.05 -1.46 4.95
C ALA A 119 14.10 -1.52 6.48
N GLY A 120 13.36 -2.43 7.10
CA GLY A 120 13.40 -2.68 8.54
C GLY A 120 14.76 -3.20 9.05
N GLY A 121 15.65 -3.59 8.13
CA GLY A 121 17.05 -3.92 8.42
C GLY A 121 17.99 -2.73 8.48
N VAL A 122 17.57 -1.52 8.08
CA VAL A 122 18.38 -0.29 8.16
C VAL A 122 18.00 0.50 9.40
N CYS A 123 18.95 0.69 10.33
CA CYS A 123 18.70 1.44 11.56
C CYS A 123 19.64 2.64 11.65
N ILE A 124 19.08 3.83 11.84
CA ILE A 124 19.83 5.08 12.00
C ILE A 124 20.05 5.32 13.50
N ASN A 125 21.30 5.29 13.95
CA ASN A 125 21.68 5.60 15.33
C ASN A 125 22.12 7.06 15.50
N GLY A 126 22.02 7.57 16.73
CA GLY A 126 22.25 8.97 17.10
C GLY A 126 20.95 9.74 17.34
N ASN A 127 21.07 10.97 17.84
CA ASN A 127 19.95 11.88 18.02
C ASN A 127 20.30 13.28 17.57
N LEU A 128 19.33 13.94 16.94
CA LEU A 128 19.43 15.33 16.54
C LEU A 128 18.26 16.11 17.15
N ARG A 129 18.51 17.30 17.65
CA ARG A 129 17.45 18.20 18.10
C ARG A 129 16.52 18.63 16.96
N GLY A 130 15.25 18.28 17.09
CA GLY A 130 14.17 18.64 16.16
C GLY A 130 13.89 20.14 16.12
N SER A 131 14.49 20.82 15.15
CA SER A 131 14.12 22.18 14.75
C SER A 131 13.17 22.14 13.54
N PRO A 132 12.42 23.23 13.25
CA PRO A 132 11.56 23.28 12.07
C PRO A 132 12.30 22.98 10.76
N GLY A 133 13.52 23.49 10.61
CA GLY A 133 14.36 23.20 9.45
C GLY A 133 14.76 21.73 9.35
N LEU A 134 15.20 21.13 10.47
CA LEU A 134 15.58 19.72 10.50
C LEU A 134 14.39 18.80 10.23
N ASN A 135 13.25 19.04 10.88
CA ASN A 135 12.06 18.22 10.67
C ASN A 135 11.58 18.30 9.22
N THR A 136 11.60 19.51 8.63
CA THR A 136 11.22 19.70 7.22
C THR A 136 12.18 18.94 6.31
N ALA A 137 13.49 18.97 6.58
CA ALA A 137 14.49 18.21 5.84
C ALA A 137 14.30 16.70 5.97
N LEU A 138 13.96 16.20 7.18
CA LEU A 138 13.68 14.78 7.41
C LEU A 138 12.40 14.33 6.68
N LEU A 139 11.35 15.16 6.68
CA LEU A 139 10.12 14.91 5.93
C LEU A 139 10.38 14.90 4.42
N ALA A 140 11.12 15.88 3.90
CA ALA A 140 11.49 15.95 2.49
C ALA A 140 12.33 14.73 2.08
N LEU A 141 13.33 14.35 2.91
CA LEU A 141 14.12 13.14 2.68
C LEU A 141 13.24 11.89 2.64
N GLY A 142 12.33 11.73 3.60
CA GLY A 142 11.40 10.59 3.61
C GLY A 142 10.47 10.56 2.41
N THR A 143 9.99 11.72 1.98
CA THR A 143 9.15 11.87 0.79
C THR A 143 9.90 11.40 -0.47
N LEU A 144 11.17 11.76 -0.60
CA LEU A 144 12.02 11.33 -1.72
C LEU A 144 12.33 9.84 -1.66
N LEU A 145 12.58 9.31 -0.46
CA LEU A 145 12.88 7.88 -0.27
C LEU A 145 11.66 7.00 -0.52
N ALA A 146 10.45 7.48 -0.24
CA ALA A 146 9.22 6.70 -0.36
C ALA A 146 9.05 6.08 -1.77
N SER A 147 9.28 6.84 -2.84
CA SER A 147 9.22 6.32 -4.22
C SER A 147 10.31 5.31 -4.58
N VAL A 148 11.36 5.16 -3.75
CA VAL A 148 12.48 4.24 -4.02
C VAL A 148 12.37 2.96 -3.20
N MET A 149 11.94 3.08 -1.94
CA MET A 149 11.90 1.97 -0.99
C MET A 149 10.50 1.60 -0.49
N GLY A 150 9.48 2.23 -1.06
CA GLY A 150 8.09 2.14 -0.62
C GLY A 150 7.79 3.07 0.56
N THR A 151 6.55 3.58 0.61
CA THR A 151 6.02 4.37 1.74
C THR A 151 6.18 3.65 3.07
N THR A 152 5.90 2.33 3.11
CA THR A 152 6.16 1.47 4.28
C THR A 152 7.63 1.47 4.69
N GLY A 153 8.55 1.30 3.73
CA GLY A 153 9.99 1.22 4.00
C GLY A 153 10.55 2.56 4.49
N ALA A 154 10.20 3.65 3.82
CA ALA A 154 10.61 5.00 4.21
C ALA A 154 10.04 5.39 5.57
N ALA A 155 8.77 5.03 5.84
CA ALA A 155 8.13 5.23 7.13
C ALA A 155 8.88 4.51 8.26
N MET A 156 9.20 3.22 8.08
CA MET A 156 9.95 2.42 9.06
C MET A 156 11.34 2.98 9.35
N LEU A 157 12.02 3.46 8.32
CA LEU A 157 13.37 4.02 8.44
C LEU A 157 13.39 5.33 9.26
N LEU A 158 12.43 6.22 9.01
CA LEU A 158 12.52 7.62 9.45
C LEU A 158 11.60 7.99 10.62
N ILE A 159 10.53 7.24 10.89
CA ILE A 159 9.59 7.62 11.95
C ILE A 159 10.27 7.66 13.33
N ARG A 160 11.17 6.71 13.64
CA ARG A 160 11.83 6.66 14.95
C ARG A 160 12.91 7.73 15.12
N PRO A 161 13.80 7.98 14.14
CA PRO A 161 14.66 9.17 14.16
C PRO A 161 13.86 10.45 14.36
N LEU A 162 12.74 10.63 13.65
CA LEU A 162 11.91 11.83 13.75
C LEU A 162 11.27 11.97 15.13
N LEU A 163 10.74 10.88 15.70
CA LEU A 163 10.17 10.88 17.04
C LEU A 163 11.22 11.18 18.12
N ARG A 164 12.42 10.59 18.04
CA ARG A 164 13.52 10.90 18.97
C ARG A 164 13.97 12.35 18.85
N ALA A 165 14.02 12.90 17.64
CA ALA A 165 14.37 14.30 17.46
C ALA A 165 13.38 15.28 18.13
N ASN A 166 12.14 14.84 18.35
CA ASN A 166 11.06 15.69 18.87
C ASN A 166 10.55 15.25 20.25
N ASP A 167 11.20 14.31 20.94
CA ASP A 167 10.73 13.77 22.23
C ASP A 167 10.84 14.77 23.40
N ASN A 168 11.72 15.77 23.25
CA ASN A 168 11.87 16.90 24.16
C ASN A 168 10.84 18.03 23.91
N ARG A 169 9.95 17.89 22.91
CA ARG A 169 8.94 18.90 22.56
C ARG A 169 7.58 18.61 23.16
N GLN A 170 6.83 19.67 23.49
CA GLN A 170 5.44 19.54 23.91
C GLN A 170 4.51 19.19 22.74
N HIS A 171 4.72 19.82 21.57
CA HIS A 171 3.89 19.59 20.39
C HIS A 171 4.68 18.80 19.34
N ALA A 172 4.35 17.51 19.21
CA ALA A 172 4.93 16.62 18.21
C ALA A 172 3.89 15.93 17.31
N ALA A 173 2.59 16.05 17.63
CA ALA A 173 1.53 15.36 16.88
C ALA A 173 1.45 15.81 15.42
N HIS A 174 1.57 17.12 15.14
CA HIS A 174 1.56 17.63 13.76
C HIS A 174 2.76 17.12 12.95
N VAL A 175 3.93 16.93 13.58
CA VAL A 175 5.11 16.34 12.92
C VAL A 175 4.80 14.93 12.41
N VAL A 176 4.12 14.12 13.22
CA VAL A 176 3.69 12.77 12.83
C VAL A 176 2.57 12.81 11.79
N VAL A 177 1.61 13.73 11.91
CA VAL A 177 0.52 13.90 10.92
C VAL A 177 1.08 14.25 9.53
N PHE A 178 2.00 15.22 9.44
CA PHE A 178 2.64 15.56 8.17
C PHE A 178 3.58 14.46 7.66
N PHE A 179 4.19 13.68 8.55
CA PHE A 179 4.91 12.47 8.16
C PHE A 179 3.99 11.48 7.46
N ILE A 180 2.74 11.31 7.93
CA ILE A 180 1.75 10.46 7.28
C ILE A 180 1.40 11.02 5.89
N PHE A 181 1.09 12.31 5.80
CA PHE A 181 0.70 12.94 4.53
C PHE A 181 1.77 12.82 3.45
N LEU A 182 3.02 13.07 3.83
CA LEU A 182 4.16 13.15 2.92
C LEU A 182 4.84 11.79 2.72
N VAL A 183 5.39 11.21 3.79
CA VAL A 183 6.27 10.03 3.69
C VAL A 183 5.46 8.75 3.53
N ALA A 184 4.32 8.65 4.21
CA ALA A 184 3.50 7.44 4.20
C ALA A 184 2.47 7.38 3.05
N ASN A 185 2.36 8.44 2.23
CA ASN A 185 1.41 8.51 1.11
C ASN A 185 2.01 9.24 -0.10
N ALA A 186 1.96 10.58 -0.16
CA ALA A 186 2.25 11.34 -1.37
C ALA A 186 3.65 11.08 -1.96
N GLY A 187 4.63 10.79 -1.11
CA GLY A 187 6.00 10.43 -1.48
C GLY A 187 6.13 9.17 -2.32
N GLY A 188 5.15 8.27 -2.28
CA GLY A 188 5.15 6.99 -3.01
C GLY A 188 4.72 7.08 -4.47
N ALA A 189 4.44 8.26 -5.01
CA ALA A 189 3.72 8.40 -6.27
C ALA A 189 4.56 8.25 -7.55
N LEU A 190 5.89 8.20 -7.48
CA LEU A 190 6.74 8.28 -8.68
C LEU A 190 7.10 6.93 -9.29
N THR A 191 6.97 5.82 -8.56
CA THR A 191 7.33 4.49 -9.10
C THR A 191 6.37 3.40 -8.61
N PRO A 192 6.29 2.26 -9.31
CA PRO A 192 5.55 1.09 -8.83
C PRO A 192 6.00 0.56 -7.48
N LEU A 193 7.23 0.86 -7.04
CA LEU A 193 7.74 0.44 -5.74
C LEU A 193 7.27 1.36 -4.62
N GLY A 194 6.86 2.58 -4.96
CA GLY A 194 6.59 3.63 -4.01
C GLY A 194 5.35 3.36 -3.17
N ASP A 195 4.28 2.85 -3.76
CA ASP A 195 3.03 2.59 -3.05
C ASP A 195 2.25 1.41 -3.69
N PRO A 196 1.55 0.56 -2.89
CA PRO A 196 0.75 -0.57 -3.37
C PRO A 196 -0.10 -0.36 -4.63
N PRO A 197 -0.87 0.75 -4.80
CA PRO A 197 -1.65 1.02 -6.00
C PRO A 197 -0.83 0.96 -7.29
N LEU A 198 0.34 1.60 -7.29
CA LEU A 198 1.16 1.72 -8.48
C LEU A 198 1.86 0.41 -8.82
N PHE A 199 2.15 -0.41 -7.80
CA PHE A 199 2.63 -1.76 -8.02
C PHE A 199 1.57 -2.62 -8.72
N LEU A 200 0.31 -2.53 -8.28
CA LEU A 200 -0.79 -3.25 -8.91
C LEU A 200 -1.04 -2.78 -10.34
N GLY A 201 -0.92 -1.48 -10.61
CA GLY A 201 -0.90 -0.95 -11.97
C GLY A 201 0.20 -1.58 -12.82
N PHE A 202 1.42 -1.68 -12.28
CA PHE A 202 2.55 -2.31 -12.97
C PHE A 202 2.33 -3.81 -13.24
N LEU A 203 1.76 -4.55 -12.29
CA LEU A 203 1.37 -5.95 -12.51
C LEU A 203 0.31 -6.09 -13.61
N ASN A 204 -0.57 -5.10 -13.74
CA ASN A 204 -1.58 -5.02 -14.80
C ASN A 204 -1.05 -4.41 -16.11
N GLY A 205 0.26 -4.16 -16.23
CA GLY A 205 0.91 -3.77 -17.47
C GLY A 205 1.24 -2.28 -17.61
N VAL A 206 1.06 -1.46 -16.57
CA VAL A 206 1.51 -0.06 -16.59
C VAL A 206 3.04 -0.02 -16.58
N SER A 207 3.66 0.74 -17.50
CA SER A 207 5.11 0.86 -17.59
C SER A 207 5.74 1.49 -16.34
N PHE A 208 6.93 1.01 -15.97
CA PHE A 208 7.59 1.40 -14.71
C PHE A 208 7.78 2.92 -14.55
N PHE A 209 8.27 3.62 -15.57
CA PHE A 209 8.53 5.06 -15.52
C PHE A 209 7.31 5.93 -15.89
N TRP A 210 6.18 5.32 -16.23
CA TRP A 210 4.97 6.08 -16.62
C TRP A 210 4.50 6.98 -15.47
N THR A 211 4.44 6.44 -14.25
CA THR A 211 4.04 7.19 -13.06
C THR A 211 5.00 8.34 -12.77
N THR A 212 6.31 8.15 -12.94
CA THR A 212 7.29 9.24 -12.81
C THR A 212 6.98 10.39 -13.76
N VAL A 213 6.69 10.08 -15.03
CA VAL A 213 6.42 11.10 -16.06
C VAL A 213 5.12 11.86 -15.79
N HIS A 214 4.05 11.13 -15.43
CA HIS A 214 2.70 11.70 -15.33
C HIS A 214 2.35 12.24 -13.93
N LEU A 215 3.00 11.77 -12.86
CA LEU A 215 2.69 12.16 -11.48
C LEU A 215 3.76 13.03 -10.83
N ALA A 216 4.92 13.25 -11.46
CA ALA A 216 5.98 14.09 -10.88
C ALA A 216 5.49 15.51 -10.55
N LEU A 217 4.79 16.18 -11.47
CA LEU A 217 4.28 17.53 -11.23
C LEU A 217 3.17 17.58 -10.18
N PRO A 218 2.10 16.75 -10.25
CA PRO A 218 1.10 16.67 -9.18
C PRO A 218 1.71 16.36 -7.81
N MET A 219 2.61 15.39 -7.72
CA MET A 219 3.29 15.04 -6.47
C MET A 219 4.15 16.21 -5.96
N LEU A 220 4.95 16.83 -6.82
CA LEU A 220 5.80 17.94 -6.44
C LEU A 220 4.97 19.10 -5.87
N PHE A 221 3.87 19.44 -6.53
CA PHE A 221 2.94 20.47 -6.04
C PHE A 221 2.41 20.12 -4.65
N VAL A 222 1.82 18.94 -4.47
CA VAL A 222 1.28 18.49 -3.18
C VAL A 222 2.36 18.50 -2.11
N CYS A 223 3.53 17.91 -2.37
CA CYS A 223 4.61 17.80 -1.39
C CYS A 223 5.21 19.16 -1.02
N VAL A 224 5.42 20.07 -1.97
CA VAL A 224 5.96 21.41 -1.70
C VAL A 224 4.98 22.22 -0.86
N VAL A 225 3.69 22.20 -1.19
CA VAL A 225 2.66 22.91 -0.41
C VAL A 225 2.59 22.35 1.00
N LEU A 226 2.56 21.02 1.16
CA LEU A 226 2.51 20.39 2.48
C LEU A 226 3.78 20.64 3.31
N LEU A 227 4.97 20.64 2.70
CA LEU A 227 6.21 20.99 3.39
C LEU A 227 6.22 22.47 3.82
N ALA A 228 5.67 23.39 3.02
CA ALA A 228 5.56 24.79 3.39
C ALA A 228 4.55 25.00 4.54
N VAL A 229 3.39 24.36 4.49
CA VAL A 229 2.40 24.38 5.58
C VAL A 229 3.00 23.75 6.84
N PHE A 230 3.71 22.64 6.70
CA PHE A 230 4.42 22.02 7.82
C PHE A 230 5.44 22.98 8.44
N TYR A 231 6.33 23.57 7.63
CA TYR A 231 7.41 24.43 8.13
C TYR A 231 6.85 25.65 8.88
N THR A 232 5.77 26.25 8.36
CA THR A 232 5.12 27.41 8.99
C THR A 232 4.46 27.03 10.31
N LEU A 233 3.72 25.92 10.35
CA LEU A 233 3.08 25.40 11.56
C LEU A 233 4.11 24.96 12.61
N ASP A 234 5.16 24.25 12.19
CA ASP A 234 6.20 23.77 13.11
C ASP A 234 7.00 24.94 13.69
N THR A 235 7.29 25.96 12.87
CA THR A 235 7.92 27.21 13.34
C THR A 235 7.04 27.96 14.33
N TYR A 236 5.72 27.99 14.12
CA TYR A 236 4.78 28.60 15.05
C TYR A 236 4.82 27.94 16.42
N TYR A 237 4.76 26.60 16.50
CA TYR A 237 4.89 25.87 17.77
C TYR A 237 6.29 26.02 18.37
N PHE A 238 7.34 25.93 17.55
CA PHE A 238 8.73 26.03 17.99
C PHE A 238 9.06 27.35 18.69
N ARG A 239 8.38 28.44 18.34
CA ARG A 239 8.56 29.77 18.95
C ARG A 239 7.78 29.98 20.24
N ARG A 240 6.87 29.08 20.63
CA ARG A 240 6.09 29.20 21.87
C ARG A 240 6.98 28.97 23.09
N SER A 241 6.80 29.80 24.12
CA SER A 241 7.49 29.64 25.40
C SER A 241 7.16 28.28 26.03
N GLY A 242 8.19 27.54 26.46
CA GLY A 242 8.03 26.22 27.07
C GLY A 242 7.86 25.07 26.08
N GLU A 243 7.96 25.29 24.77
CA GLU A 243 7.81 24.24 23.75
C GLU A 243 8.82 23.10 23.92
N ALA A 244 10.06 23.40 24.29
CA ALA A 244 11.06 22.39 24.65
C ALA A 244 11.26 22.37 26.17
N ARG A 245 11.44 21.19 26.75
CA ARG A 245 11.83 21.08 28.17
C ARG A 245 13.27 21.56 28.34
N ALA A 246 13.64 21.87 29.58
CA ALA A 246 15.01 22.23 29.90
C ALA A 246 15.99 21.13 29.46
N PRO A 247 17.21 21.44 29.00
CA PRO A 247 18.14 20.44 28.43
C PRO A 247 18.46 19.25 29.35
N PHE A 248 18.41 19.43 30.67
CA PHE A 248 18.64 18.34 31.63
C PHE A 248 17.44 17.38 31.78
N LEU A 249 16.27 17.75 31.26
CA LEU A 249 15.06 16.93 31.18
C LEU A 249 14.89 16.29 29.79
N ASP A 250 15.85 16.48 28.89
CA ASP A 250 15.84 15.91 27.55
C ASP A 250 15.99 14.37 27.64
N PRO A 251 14.98 13.58 27.21
CA PRO A 251 15.04 12.13 27.28
C PRO A 251 16.11 11.53 26.36
N THR A 252 16.43 12.20 25.25
CA THR A 252 17.53 11.81 24.36
C THR A 252 18.42 13.02 24.03
N PRO A 253 19.44 13.31 24.84
CA PRO A 253 20.39 14.37 24.53
C PRO A 253 21.06 14.19 23.15
N ASP A 254 21.43 15.30 22.53
CA ASP A 254 22.11 15.32 21.24
C ASP A 254 23.34 14.40 21.24
N SER A 255 23.43 13.56 20.21
CA SER A 255 24.56 12.66 20.01
C SER A 255 24.92 12.61 18.54
N ARG A 256 26.21 12.43 18.23
CA ARG A 256 26.65 12.38 16.83
C ARG A 256 25.86 11.29 16.09
N LEU A 257 25.30 11.63 14.93
CA LEU A 257 24.79 10.64 13.97
C LEU A 257 25.96 9.80 13.49
N CYS A 258 26.27 8.71 14.21
CA CYS A 258 27.56 8.06 14.04
C CYS A 258 27.47 6.72 13.33
N LEU A 259 26.32 6.03 13.31
CA LEU A 259 26.25 4.65 12.82
C LEU A 259 24.90 4.34 12.15
N ILE A 260 24.92 4.19 10.83
CA ILE A 260 23.87 3.43 10.13
C ILE A 260 24.23 1.95 10.26
N ASP A 261 23.40 1.19 10.99
CA ASP A 261 23.47 -0.26 11.06
C ASP A 261 22.72 -0.88 9.88
N GLY A 262 23.20 -2.03 9.41
CA GLY A 262 22.53 -2.77 8.32
C GLY A 262 22.69 -2.13 6.94
N ARG A 263 23.80 -1.43 6.68
CA ARG A 263 24.10 -0.76 5.39
C ARG A 263 24.00 -1.69 4.18
N ILE A 264 24.24 -2.98 4.36
CA ILE A 264 24.06 -4.00 3.31
C ILE A 264 22.66 -3.96 2.68
N ASN A 265 21.64 -3.56 3.45
CA ASN A 265 20.28 -3.45 2.95
C ASN A 265 20.09 -2.36 1.90
N PHE A 266 20.97 -1.35 1.80
CA PHE A 266 20.93 -0.42 0.67
C PHE A 266 21.28 -1.11 -0.65
N VAL A 267 22.24 -2.03 -0.63
CA VAL A 267 22.60 -2.84 -1.80
C VAL A 267 21.47 -3.81 -2.14
N LEU A 268 20.88 -4.46 -1.13
CA LEU A 268 19.74 -5.35 -1.33
C LEU A 268 18.51 -4.59 -1.87
N LEU A 269 18.28 -3.36 -1.41
CA LEU A 269 17.21 -2.50 -1.92
C LEU A 269 17.44 -2.12 -3.39
N ALA A 270 18.67 -1.80 -3.78
CA ALA A 270 19.01 -1.61 -5.19
C ALA A 270 18.74 -2.89 -6.02
N GLY A 271 19.00 -4.07 -5.44
CA GLY A 271 18.62 -5.36 -6.02
C GLY A 271 17.11 -5.52 -6.20
N VAL A 272 16.30 -5.09 -5.22
CA VAL A 272 14.82 -5.10 -5.32
C VAL A 272 14.37 -4.25 -6.51
N ILE A 273 14.90 -3.02 -6.62
CA ILE A 273 14.59 -2.12 -7.72
C ILE A 273 14.98 -2.76 -9.06
N ALA A 274 16.17 -3.33 -9.14
CA ALA A 274 16.66 -3.99 -10.35
C ALA A 274 15.80 -5.18 -10.78
N LEU A 275 15.33 -6.01 -9.85
CA LEU A 275 14.45 -7.15 -10.14
C LEU A 275 13.07 -6.72 -10.64
N VAL A 276 12.49 -5.69 -10.02
CA VAL A 276 11.18 -5.17 -10.46
C VAL A 276 11.30 -4.51 -11.84
N LEU A 277 12.34 -3.69 -12.06
CA LEU A 277 12.63 -3.14 -13.39
C LEU A 277 12.86 -4.23 -14.44
N MET A 278 13.63 -5.26 -14.08
CA MET A 278 13.89 -6.40 -14.95
C MET A 278 12.59 -7.08 -15.40
N SER A 279 11.61 -7.25 -14.52
CA SER A 279 10.32 -7.86 -14.91
C SER A 279 9.49 -7.05 -15.91
N GLY A 280 9.75 -5.74 -16.00
CA GLY A 280 9.12 -4.85 -16.98
C GLY A 280 9.88 -4.81 -18.31
N LEU A 281 11.20 -4.88 -18.28
CA LEU A 281 12.07 -4.72 -19.45
C LEU A 281 12.43 -6.04 -20.14
N TRP A 282 12.64 -7.11 -19.38
CA TRP A 282 12.94 -8.44 -19.88
C TRP A 282 11.66 -9.24 -20.05
N LYS A 283 11.18 -9.34 -21.29
CA LYS A 283 9.97 -10.08 -21.67
C LYS A 283 10.35 -11.26 -22.59
N PRO A 284 10.82 -12.39 -22.03
CA PRO A 284 11.27 -13.54 -22.81
C PRO A 284 10.15 -14.28 -23.58
N GLY A 285 8.87 -13.93 -23.36
CA GLY A 285 7.74 -14.55 -24.04
C GLY A 285 7.39 -15.96 -23.57
N ILE A 286 8.01 -16.43 -22.47
CA ILE A 286 7.73 -17.74 -21.88
C ILE A 286 6.67 -17.56 -20.79
N ALA A 287 5.53 -18.24 -20.96
CA ALA A 287 4.43 -18.21 -20.02
C ALA A 287 3.73 -19.57 -19.89
N TRP A 288 3.14 -19.81 -18.72
CA TRP A 288 2.38 -21.01 -18.40
C TRP A 288 0.96 -20.63 -17.96
N ASN A 289 -0.04 -21.38 -18.44
CA ASN A 289 -1.42 -21.24 -17.98
C ASN A 289 -1.71 -22.34 -16.96
N LEU A 290 -1.83 -21.97 -15.70
CA LEU A 290 -2.11 -22.86 -14.57
C LEU A 290 -3.52 -22.60 -14.06
N SER A 291 -4.47 -23.41 -14.53
CA SER A 291 -5.86 -23.44 -14.05
C SER A 291 -6.45 -22.04 -13.85
N GLY A 292 -6.41 -21.16 -14.86
CA GLY A 292 -6.93 -19.79 -14.77
C GLY A 292 -5.88 -18.69 -14.50
N ALA A 293 -4.68 -19.05 -14.04
CA ALA A 293 -3.58 -18.09 -13.85
C ALA A 293 -2.58 -18.10 -15.02
N HIS A 294 -2.22 -16.93 -15.53
CA HIS A 294 -1.17 -16.70 -16.51
C HIS A 294 0.15 -16.32 -15.82
N ILE A 295 1.10 -17.25 -15.79
CA ILE A 295 2.37 -17.06 -15.10
C ILE A 295 3.48 -16.83 -16.12
N GLU A 296 4.07 -15.64 -16.10
CA GLU A 296 5.19 -15.29 -16.96
C GLU A 296 6.54 -15.55 -16.29
N LEU A 297 7.54 -16.03 -17.04
CA LEU A 297 8.87 -16.34 -16.51
C LEU A 297 9.54 -15.16 -15.80
N GLN A 298 9.40 -13.95 -16.34
CA GLN A 298 9.98 -12.73 -15.75
C GLN A 298 9.38 -12.40 -14.38
N ASN A 299 8.10 -12.72 -14.15
CA ASN A 299 7.43 -12.49 -12.88
C ASN A 299 7.91 -13.51 -11.84
N VAL A 300 8.05 -14.77 -12.24
CA VAL A 300 8.63 -15.83 -11.40
C VAL A 300 10.07 -15.50 -11.01
N ALA A 301 10.89 -15.06 -11.97
CA ALA A 301 12.28 -14.69 -11.72
C ALA A 301 12.39 -13.50 -10.75
N ARG A 302 11.54 -12.48 -10.93
CA ARG A 302 11.42 -11.35 -10.00
C ARG A 302 11.06 -11.85 -8.61
N ASP A 303 9.97 -12.60 -8.45
CA ASP A 303 9.45 -12.98 -7.14
C ASP A 303 10.42 -13.92 -6.39
N ALA A 304 11.02 -14.89 -7.10
CA ALA A 304 12.08 -15.73 -6.54
C ALA A 304 13.30 -14.91 -6.10
N GLY A 305 13.71 -13.94 -6.91
CA GLY A 305 14.79 -13.01 -6.57
C GLY A 305 14.45 -12.14 -5.35
N LEU A 306 13.22 -11.62 -5.26
CA LEU A 306 12.75 -10.82 -4.13
C LEU A 306 12.74 -11.63 -2.82
N VAL A 307 12.29 -12.88 -2.88
CA VAL A 307 12.36 -13.81 -1.74
C VAL A 307 13.81 -14.04 -1.34
N LEU A 308 14.71 -14.28 -2.30
CA LEU A 308 16.13 -14.45 -2.03
C LEU A 308 16.73 -13.21 -1.34
N LEU A 309 16.43 -12.00 -1.81
CA LEU A 309 16.91 -10.76 -1.20
C LEU A 309 16.36 -10.57 0.22
N ALA A 310 15.12 -10.94 0.49
CA ALA A 310 14.56 -10.91 1.84
C ALA A 310 15.31 -11.90 2.77
N LEU A 311 15.58 -13.11 2.30
CA LEU A 311 16.36 -14.11 3.04
C LEU A 311 17.80 -13.66 3.28
N LEU A 312 18.45 -13.06 2.27
CA LEU A 312 19.79 -12.47 2.41
C LEU A 312 19.78 -11.31 3.41
N SER A 313 18.76 -10.46 3.42
CA SER A 313 18.60 -9.43 4.43
C SER A 313 18.49 -10.02 5.84
N LEU A 314 17.74 -11.10 6.02
CA LEU A 314 17.64 -11.78 7.32
C LEU A 314 18.98 -12.38 7.77
N ALA A 315 19.75 -12.94 6.83
CA ALA A 315 21.03 -13.58 7.12
C ALA A 315 22.17 -12.58 7.36
N LEU A 316 22.25 -11.51 6.56
CA LEU A 316 23.40 -10.59 6.52
C LEU A 316 23.23 -9.37 7.45
N THR A 317 22.00 -9.02 7.83
CA THR A 317 21.75 -7.81 8.64
C THR A 317 22.11 -8.03 10.11
N PRO A 318 22.90 -7.13 10.73
CA PRO A 318 23.16 -7.18 12.16
C PRO A 318 21.88 -7.19 13.00
N ARG A 319 21.84 -8.04 14.03
CA ARG A 319 20.68 -8.09 14.94
C ARG A 319 20.44 -6.77 15.68
N SER A 320 21.48 -5.95 15.86
CA SER A 320 21.35 -4.61 16.45
C SER A 320 20.40 -3.72 15.63
N ALA A 321 20.48 -3.77 14.30
CA ALA A 321 19.65 -2.97 13.41
C ALA A 321 18.16 -3.31 13.59
N ARG A 322 17.83 -4.61 13.53
CA ARG A 322 16.44 -5.07 13.71
C ARG A 322 15.90 -4.79 15.10
N ARG A 323 16.73 -4.88 16.14
CA ARG A 323 16.35 -4.52 17.52
C ARG A 323 16.10 -3.02 17.66
N GLY A 324 16.98 -2.17 17.10
CA GLY A 324 16.79 -0.72 17.08
C GLY A 324 15.50 -0.30 16.37
N ASN A 325 15.14 -1.04 15.32
CA ASN A 325 13.86 -0.92 14.60
C ASN A 325 12.71 -1.72 15.21
N ALA A 326 12.86 -2.33 16.40
CA ALA A 326 11.87 -3.21 17.06
C ALA A 326 11.08 -4.06 16.05
N PHE A 327 11.83 -4.63 15.10
CA PHE A 327 11.31 -5.35 13.96
C PHE A 327 10.49 -6.54 14.45
N ASN A 328 9.28 -6.67 13.95
CA ASN A 328 8.39 -7.79 14.22
C ASN A 328 7.56 -8.11 12.98
N TRP A 329 7.01 -9.32 12.92
CA TRP A 329 6.30 -9.81 11.74
C TRP A 329 4.81 -9.45 11.72
N ALA A 330 4.26 -8.95 12.83
CA ALA A 330 2.83 -8.73 12.96
C ALA A 330 2.23 -7.84 11.85
N PRO A 331 2.85 -6.70 11.45
CA PRO A 331 2.35 -5.89 10.34
C PRO A 331 2.21 -6.66 9.02
N ILE A 332 3.22 -7.46 8.66
CA ILE A 332 3.21 -8.24 7.43
C ILE A 332 2.25 -9.43 7.52
N GLU A 333 2.14 -10.07 8.67
CA GLU A 333 1.15 -11.13 8.89
C GLU A 333 -0.28 -10.61 8.76
N GLU A 334 -0.56 -9.39 9.24
CA GLU A 334 -1.87 -8.75 9.08
C GLU A 334 -2.15 -8.41 7.62
N VAL A 335 -1.23 -7.71 6.95
CA VAL A 335 -1.34 -7.37 5.52
C VAL A 335 -1.55 -8.62 4.67
N ALA A 336 -0.77 -9.69 4.88
CA ALA A 336 -0.93 -10.95 4.15
C ALA A 336 -2.34 -11.53 4.26
N LYS A 337 -2.89 -11.61 5.48
CA LYS A 337 -4.23 -12.19 5.72
C LYS A 337 -5.34 -11.33 5.11
N LEU A 338 -5.24 -10.01 5.25
CA LEU A 338 -6.26 -9.09 4.75
C LEU A 338 -6.27 -9.05 3.23
N PHE A 339 -5.11 -8.88 2.60
CA PHE A 339 -5.01 -8.81 1.16
C PHE A 339 -5.38 -10.13 0.49
N ALA A 340 -5.07 -11.29 1.08
CA ALA A 340 -5.56 -12.56 0.57
C ALA A 340 -7.10 -12.58 0.47
N GLY A 341 -7.80 -12.10 1.51
CA GLY A 341 -9.26 -11.98 1.48
C GLY A 341 -9.76 -10.97 0.45
N ILE A 342 -9.09 -9.82 0.33
CA ILE A 342 -9.43 -8.78 -0.63
C ILE A 342 -9.27 -9.26 -2.07
N PHE A 343 -8.11 -9.80 -2.46
CA PHE A 343 -7.88 -10.28 -3.83
C PHE A 343 -8.84 -11.39 -4.24
N VAL A 344 -9.17 -12.30 -3.33
CA VAL A 344 -10.18 -13.33 -3.61
C VAL A 344 -11.55 -12.68 -3.81
N THR A 345 -11.95 -11.75 -2.93
CA THR A 345 -13.30 -11.18 -2.96
C THR A 345 -13.51 -10.12 -4.05
N ILE A 346 -12.46 -9.45 -4.52
CA ILE A 346 -12.54 -8.40 -5.55
C ILE A 346 -12.72 -8.97 -6.97
N ALA A 347 -12.34 -10.22 -7.22
CA ALA A 347 -12.38 -10.83 -8.55
C ALA A 347 -13.74 -10.68 -9.29
N PRO A 348 -14.91 -11.05 -8.71
CA PRO A 348 -16.20 -10.82 -9.37
C PRO A 348 -16.52 -9.33 -9.56
N VAL A 349 -16.03 -8.46 -8.67
CA VAL A 349 -16.22 -7.01 -8.76
C VAL A 349 -15.45 -6.47 -9.96
N ILE A 350 -14.21 -6.90 -10.18
CA ILE A 350 -13.43 -6.53 -11.37
C ILE A 350 -14.14 -6.99 -12.66
N ILE A 351 -14.65 -8.23 -12.68
CA ILE A 351 -15.40 -8.75 -13.83
C ILE A 351 -16.64 -7.88 -14.13
N MET A 352 -17.40 -7.52 -13.10
CA MET A 352 -18.56 -6.61 -13.23
C MET A 352 -18.18 -5.19 -13.67
N LEU A 353 -17.06 -4.66 -13.17
CA LEU A 353 -16.59 -3.31 -13.52
C LEU A 353 -16.13 -3.24 -14.99
N ARG A 354 -15.48 -4.29 -15.48
CA ARG A 354 -15.06 -4.41 -16.90
C ARG A 354 -16.26 -4.50 -17.86
N ALA A 355 -17.42 -4.96 -17.39
CA ALA A 355 -18.66 -4.92 -18.18
C ALA A 355 -19.20 -3.49 -18.38
N GLY A 356 -18.67 -2.50 -17.65
CA GLY A 356 -18.97 -1.08 -17.86
C GLY A 356 -20.45 -0.76 -17.73
N GLN A 357 -21.02 -0.07 -18.73
CA GLN A 357 -22.43 0.33 -18.75
C GLN A 357 -23.41 -0.87 -18.86
N ALA A 358 -22.93 -2.04 -19.31
CA ALA A 358 -23.74 -3.25 -19.38
C ALA A 358 -23.74 -4.04 -18.05
N GLY A 359 -22.90 -3.65 -17.09
CA GLY A 359 -22.74 -4.34 -15.81
C GLY A 359 -23.52 -3.71 -14.65
N ALA A 360 -23.49 -4.38 -13.50
CA ALA A 360 -24.17 -3.94 -12.27
C ALA A 360 -23.74 -2.56 -11.74
N PHE A 361 -22.59 -2.04 -12.19
CA PHE A 361 -22.04 -0.75 -11.78
C PHE A 361 -22.31 0.40 -12.77
N ALA A 362 -23.21 0.22 -13.73
CA ALA A 362 -23.53 1.24 -14.75
C ALA A 362 -23.81 2.64 -14.17
N GLY A 363 -24.48 2.73 -13.00
CA GLY A 363 -24.71 4.00 -12.32
C GLY A 363 -23.43 4.71 -11.87
N VAL A 364 -22.44 3.95 -11.38
CA VAL A 364 -21.12 4.50 -11.02
C VAL A 364 -20.37 4.92 -12.27
N VAL A 365 -20.42 4.11 -13.34
CA VAL A 365 -19.82 4.43 -14.65
C VAL A 365 -20.39 5.74 -15.21
N HIS A 366 -21.71 5.97 -15.15
CA HIS A 366 -22.33 7.22 -15.60
C HIS A 366 -21.98 8.43 -14.72
N TRP A 367 -21.62 8.22 -13.45
CA TRP A 367 -21.23 9.31 -12.58
C TRP A 367 -19.82 9.82 -12.87
N VAL A 368 -18.89 8.91 -13.19
CA VAL A 368 -17.48 9.26 -13.47
C VAL A 368 -17.19 9.55 -14.94
N ASN A 369 -18.13 9.26 -15.84
CA ASN A 369 -18.03 9.59 -17.27
C ASN A 369 -19.06 10.67 -17.66
N ASP A 370 -18.86 11.35 -18.77
CA ASP A 370 -19.84 12.28 -19.32
C ASP A 370 -20.91 11.60 -20.19
N ALA A 371 -21.84 12.40 -20.72
CA ALA A 371 -22.94 11.91 -21.56
C ALA A 371 -22.46 11.30 -22.90
N SER A 372 -21.24 11.60 -23.33
CA SER A 372 -20.60 10.98 -24.50
C SER A 372 -19.81 9.72 -24.16
N GLY A 373 -19.75 9.35 -22.89
CA GLY A 373 -19.00 8.20 -22.39
C GLY A 373 -17.52 8.49 -22.13
N GLN A 374 -17.08 9.75 -22.20
CA GLN A 374 -15.69 10.13 -21.93
C GLN A 374 -15.42 10.27 -20.43
N PRO A 375 -14.24 9.84 -19.93
CA PRO A 375 -13.87 10.02 -18.53
C PRO A 375 -13.84 11.48 -18.07
N ARG A 376 -14.33 11.72 -16.86
CA ARG A 376 -14.15 13.00 -16.15
C ARG A 376 -13.04 12.84 -15.13
N ASP A 377 -11.83 13.27 -15.47
CA ASP A 377 -10.63 13.03 -14.65
C ASP A 377 -10.77 13.52 -13.22
N ALA A 378 -11.30 14.73 -13.01
CA ALA A 378 -11.61 15.22 -11.67
C ALA A 378 -12.55 14.28 -10.88
N MET A 379 -13.57 13.70 -11.51
CA MET A 379 -14.47 12.74 -10.85
C MET A 379 -13.75 11.44 -10.53
N TYR A 380 -12.90 10.93 -11.43
CA TYR A 380 -12.06 9.76 -11.13
C TYR A 380 -11.09 10.04 -9.98
N PHE A 381 -10.46 11.22 -9.93
CA PHE A 381 -9.57 11.62 -8.83
C PHE A 381 -10.30 11.61 -7.48
N TRP A 382 -11.48 12.25 -7.40
CA TRP A 382 -12.28 12.33 -6.17
C TRP A 382 -12.92 10.99 -5.80
N ALA A 383 -13.50 10.27 -6.75
CA ALA A 383 -14.12 8.97 -6.50
C ALA A 383 -13.09 7.94 -6.01
N THR A 384 -11.96 7.83 -6.70
CA THR A 384 -10.85 6.97 -6.28
C THR A 384 -10.34 7.42 -4.91
N GLY A 385 -10.11 8.72 -4.71
CA GLY A 385 -9.52 9.20 -3.48
C GLY A 385 -10.41 9.09 -2.24
N LEU A 386 -11.71 9.35 -2.37
CA LEU A 386 -12.69 9.16 -1.29
C LEU A 386 -12.79 7.69 -0.89
N LEU A 387 -12.78 6.77 -1.86
CA LEU A 387 -12.78 5.34 -1.55
C LEU A 387 -11.47 4.93 -0.86
N SER A 388 -10.33 5.40 -1.38
CA SER A 388 -8.98 5.14 -0.85
C SER A 388 -8.85 5.64 0.59
N SER A 389 -9.56 6.71 0.94
CA SER A 389 -9.55 7.28 2.29
C SER A 389 -10.07 6.30 3.36
N PHE A 390 -10.83 5.26 3.02
CA PHE A 390 -11.49 4.40 4.03
C PHE A 390 -11.31 2.89 3.82
N LEU A 391 -10.84 2.44 2.65
CA LEU A 391 -10.99 1.04 2.22
C LEU A 391 -9.66 0.32 1.93
N ASP A 392 -8.54 1.02 2.07
CA ASP A 392 -7.22 0.69 1.51
C ASP A 392 -7.06 1.13 0.05
N ASN A 393 -5.87 1.64 -0.25
CA ASN A 393 -5.58 2.31 -1.51
C ASN A 393 -5.35 1.35 -2.68
N ALA A 394 -4.79 0.17 -2.43
CA ALA A 394 -4.45 -0.79 -3.49
C ALA A 394 -5.71 -1.41 -4.14
N PRO A 395 -6.65 -1.96 -3.37
CA PRO A 395 -7.92 -2.46 -3.91
C PRO A 395 -8.72 -1.34 -4.57
N THR A 396 -8.71 -0.14 -3.99
CA THR A 396 -9.37 1.03 -4.56
C THR A 396 -8.83 1.36 -5.96
N TYR A 397 -7.51 1.35 -6.14
CA TYR A 397 -6.89 1.56 -7.45
C TYR A 397 -7.38 0.53 -8.47
N LEU A 398 -7.43 -0.75 -8.12
CA LEU A 398 -7.90 -1.80 -9.03
C LEU A 398 -9.37 -1.61 -9.43
N VAL A 399 -10.24 -1.20 -8.50
CA VAL A 399 -11.64 -0.89 -8.81
C VAL A 399 -11.71 0.19 -9.90
N PHE A 400 -11.05 1.33 -9.70
CA PHE A 400 -11.17 2.45 -10.65
C PHE A 400 -10.36 2.24 -11.94
N PHE A 401 -9.23 1.54 -11.88
CA PHE A 401 -8.47 1.12 -13.06
C PHE A 401 -9.33 0.24 -13.98
N ASN A 402 -10.05 -0.74 -13.41
CA ASN A 402 -10.95 -1.60 -14.19
C ASN A 402 -12.25 -0.90 -14.59
N LEU A 403 -12.75 0.04 -13.78
CA LEU A 403 -13.88 0.90 -14.14
C LEU A 403 -13.57 1.77 -15.38
N ALA A 404 -12.31 2.23 -15.51
CA ALA A 404 -11.82 2.99 -16.64
C ALA A 404 -11.44 2.10 -17.85
N GLY A 405 -11.78 0.80 -17.83
CA GLY A 405 -11.60 -0.13 -18.93
C GLY A 405 -10.57 -1.25 -18.68
N GLY A 406 -9.68 -1.08 -17.68
CA GLY A 406 -8.73 -2.13 -17.28
C GLY A 406 -7.64 -2.48 -18.31
N ASP A 407 -7.53 -1.71 -19.40
CA ASP A 407 -6.49 -1.87 -20.42
C ASP A 407 -5.36 -0.86 -20.17
N ALA A 408 -4.24 -1.36 -19.63
CA ALA A 408 -3.07 -0.52 -19.36
C ALA A 408 -2.52 0.16 -20.62
N GLN A 409 -2.56 -0.46 -21.80
CA GLN A 409 -2.00 0.13 -23.02
C GLN A 409 -2.81 1.34 -23.48
N HIS A 410 -4.14 1.21 -23.44
CA HIS A 410 -5.03 2.33 -23.72
C HIS A 410 -4.93 3.43 -22.65
N LEU A 411 -4.96 3.04 -21.37
CA LEU A 411 -4.92 3.97 -20.24
C LEU A 411 -3.58 4.71 -20.10
N MET A 412 -2.47 4.14 -20.56
CA MET A 412 -1.20 4.85 -20.58
C MET A 412 -1.07 5.86 -21.72
N THR A 413 -1.93 5.78 -22.74
CA THR A 413 -1.86 6.60 -23.95
C THR A 413 -3.06 7.54 -24.03
N ALA A 414 -4.17 7.09 -24.63
CA ALA A 414 -5.38 7.88 -24.80
C ALA A 414 -6.06 8.22 -23.45
N GLY A 415 -5.98 7.32 -22.47
CA GLY A 415 -6.54 7.52 -21.12
C GLY A 415 -5.53 8.05 -20.09
N ALA A 416 -4.40 8.63 -20.52
CA ALA A 416 -3.28 8.94 -19.63
C ALA A 416 -3.64 9.87 -18.47
N SER A 417 -4.48 10.87 -18.72
CA SER A 417 -4.93 11.82 -17.69
C SER A 417 -5.87 11.14 -16.68
N THR A 418 -6.76 10.25 -17.13
CA THR A 418 -7.63 9.44 -16.27
C THR A 418 -6.82 8.46 -15.42
N LEU A 419 -5.84 7.78 -16.01
CA LEU A 419 -4.95 6.89 -15.25
C LEU A 419 -4.15 7.68 -14.20
N ALA A 420 -3.74 8.91 -14.53
CA ALA A 420 -3.03 9.78 -13.60
C ALA A 420 -3.96 10.24 -12.46
N ALA A 421 -5.22 10.57 -12.76
CA ALA A 421 -6.24 10.91 -11.77
C ALA A 421 -6.52 9.75 -10.81
N ILE A 422 -6.69 8.52 -11.33
CA ILE A 422 -6.88 7.31 -10.52
C ILE A 422 -5.65 7.07 -9.63
N SER A 423 -4.45 7.12 -10.21
CA SER A 423 -3.20 6.90 -9.49
C SER A 423 -2.98 7.93 -8.38
N ALA A 424 -3.17 9.21 -8.69
CA ALA A 424 -3.05 10.31 -7.74
C ALA A 424 -4.12 10.23 -6.65
N GLY A 425 -5.38 9.93 -7.00
CA GLY A 425 -6.47 9.79 -6.04
C GLY A 425 -6.20 8.66 -5.06
N ALA A 426 -5.80 7.48 -5.57
CA ALA A 426 -5.47 6.32 -4.75
C ALA A 426 -4.30 6.62 -3.79
N VAL A 427 -3.19 7.17 -4.29
CA VAL A 427 -1.97 7.40 -3.49
C VAL A 427 -2.10 8.59 -2.54
N PHE A 428 -2.60 9.74 -3.00
CA PHE A 428 -2.61 10.97 -2.19
C PHE A 428 -3.69 10.95 -1.12
N MET A 429 -4.91 10.52 -1.46
CA MET A 429 -6.03 10.59 -0.53
C MET A 429 -6.09 9.42 0.46
N GLY A 430 -5.23 8.40 0.31
CA GLY A 430 -5.00 7.40 1.34
C GLY A 430 -4.58 8.03 2.69
N ALA A 431 -3.99 9.24 2.65
CA ALA A 431 -3.61 10.02 3.81
C ALA A 431 -4.80 10.60 4.61
N ASN A 432 -6.01 10.64 4.05
CA ASN A 432 -7.16 11.31 4.67
C ASN A 432 -7.58 10.66 5.98
N SER A 433 -7.38 9.35 6.17
CA SER A 433 -7.65 8.66 7.42
C SER A 433 -6.50 7.74 7.84
N TYR A 434 -6.53 7.27 9.10
CA TYR A 434 -5.57 6.27 9.58
C TYR A 434 -5.72 4.89 8.92
N ILE A 435 -6.88 4.59 8.35
CA ILE A 435 -7.18 3.29 7.72
C ILE A 435 -7.09 3.33 6.20
N GLY A 436 -6.86 4.51 5.60
CA GLY A 436 -6.77 4.64 4.14
C GLY A 436 -5.52 4.00 3.54
N ASN A 437 -4.45 3.86 4.33
CA ASN A 437 -3.23 3.17 3.93
C ASN A 437 -2.57 2.50 5.15
N ALA A 438 -2.04 1.28 4.98
CA ALA A 438 -1.43 0.50 6.07
C ALA A 438 -0.29 1.24 6.83
N PRO A 439 0.61 1.99 6.17
CA PRO A 439 1.64 2.78 6.84
C PRO A 439 1.10 3.86 7.78
N ASN A 440 -0.11 4.40 7.55
CA ASN A 440 -0.69 5.46 8.39
C ASN A 440 -0.95 4.94 9.81
N PHE A 441 -1.62 3.80 9.89
CA PHE A 441 -1.92 3.14 11.15
C PHE A 441 -0.65 2.70 11.88
N MET A 442 0.32 2.15 11.13
CA MET A 442 1.60 1.73 11.65
C MET A 442 2.39 2.92 12.26
N VAL A 443 2.45 4.06 11.57
CA VAL A 443 3.08 5.29 12.07
C VAL A 443 2.38 5.79 13.34
N LYS A 444 1.05 5.79 13.37
CA LYS A 444 0.25 6.16 14.54
C LYS A 444 0.62 5.32 15.76
N ILE A 445 0.61 3.99 15.63
CA ILE A 445 0.92 3.07 16.74
C ILE A 445 2.35 3.29 17.26
N ILE A 446 3.32 3.45 16.36
CA ILE A 446 4.72 3.69 16.76
C ILE A 446 4.85 5.01 17.54
N ALA A 447 4.18 6.08 17.08
CA ALA A 447 4.17 7.36 17.77
C ALA A 447 3.53 7.26 19.17
N GLU A 448 2.37 6.61 19.29
CA GLU A 448 1.68 6.40 20.56
C GLU A 448 2.52 5.56 21.54
N SER A 449 3.17 4.49 21.06
CA SER A 449 4.09 3.66 21.87
C SER A 449 5.29 4.44 22.42
N ARG A 450 5.62 5.58 21.81
CA ARG A 450 6.71 6.50 22.19
C ARG A 450 6.22 7.70 23.01
N GLY A 451 4.95 7.70 23.41
CA GLY A 451 4.35 8.72 24.27
C GLY A 451 3.80 9.95 23.53
N VAL A 452 3.80 9.96 22.20
CA VAL A 452 3.14 11.04 21.43
C VAL A 452 1.63 10.84 21.47
N ARG A 453 0.90 11.84 21.96
CA ARG A 453 -0.57 11.84 21.98
C ARG A 453 -1.10 12.15 20.59
N MET A 454 -1.33 11.12 19.80
CA MET A 454 -1.91 11.25 18.47
C MET A 454 -3.40 11.64 18.55
N PRO A 455 -3.92 12.40 17.57
CA PRO A 455 -5.35 12.67 17.52
C PRO A 455 -6.13 11.36 17.35
N GLY A 456 -7.32 11.29 17.95
CA GLY A 456 -8.26 10.19 17.69
C GLY A 456 -8.73 10.18 16.23
N PHE A 457 -9.42 9.12 15.80
CA PHE A 457 -9.82 8.93 14.40
C PHE A 457 -10.54 10.15 13.78
N PHE A 458 -11.60 10.64 14.43
CA PHE A 458 -12.35 11.80 13.94
C PHE A 458 -11.55 13.11 14.01
N ALA A 459 -10.73 13.28 15.04
CA ALA A 459 -9.86 14.46 15.14
C ALA A 459 -8.80 14.47 14.02
N TYR A 460 -8.27 13.30 13.65
CA TYR A 460 -7.38 13.16 12.50
C TYR A 460 -8.10 13.49 11.19
N LEU A 461 -9.34 13.04 10.99
CA LEU A 461 -10.15 13.41 9.81
C LEU A 461 -10.37 14.92 9.70
N VAL A 462 -10.55 15.62 10.81
CA VAL A 462 -10.64 17.09 10.82
C VAL A 462 -9.30 17.71 10.44
N TRP A 463 -8.18 17.19 10.97
CA TRP A 463 -6.83 17.65 10.62
C TRP A 463 -6.52 17.46 9.13
N SER A 464 -6.75 16.25 8.61
CA SER A 464 -6.53 15.92 7.21
C SER A 464 -7.49 16.69 6.31
N GLY A 465 -8.76 16.80 6.68
CA GLY A 465 -9.74 17.61 5.96
C GLY A 465 -9.32 19.07 5.83
N ALA A 466 -8.87 19.68 6.93
CA ALA A 466 -8.47 21.10 6.94
C ALA A 466 -7.21 21.39 6.10
N VAL A 467 -6.27 20.44 6.03
CA VAL A 467 -5.00 20.63 5.32
C VAL A 467 -5.05 20.08 3.89
N LEU A 468 -5.52 18.84 3.72
CA LEU A 468 -5.45 18.11 2.44
C LEU A 468 -6.55 18.50 1.47
N MET A 469 -7.78 18.79 1.93
CA MET A 469 -8.89 19.11 1.00
C MET A 469 -8.61 20.35 0.15
N PRO A 470 -8.13 21.49 0.71
CA PRO A 470 -7.76 22.63 -0.11
C PRO A 470 -6.66 22.31 -1.13
N VAL A 471 -5.67 21.50 -0.71
CA VAL A 471 -4.57 21.06 -1.59
C VAL A 471 -5.12 20.19 -2.72
N PHE A 472 -6.01 19.24 -2.43
CA PHE A 472 -6.59 18.34 -3.44
C PHE A 472 -7.56 19.04 -4.38
N ILE A 473 -8.32 20.04 -3.92
CA ILE A 473 -9.13 20.90 -4.79
C ILE A 473 -8.22 21.65 -5.77
N ALA A 474 -7.11 22.21 -5.30
CA ALA A 474 -6.13 22.86 -6.17
C ALA A 474 -5.46 21.86 -7.11
N THR A 475 -5.08 20.67 -6.63
CA THR A 475 -4.52 19.60 -7.47
C THR A 475 -5.49 19.15 -8.54
N SER A 476 -6.78 19.03 -8.25
CA SER A 476 -7.81 18.78 -9.27
C SER A 476 -7.73 19.91 -10.30
N TRP A 477 -8.04 21.14 -9.92
CA TRP A 477 -8.11 22.25 -10.88
C TRP A 477 -6.85 22.47 -11.74
N LEU A 478 -5.65 22.17 -11.22
CA LEU A 478 -4.39 22.35 -11.95
C LEU A 478 -4.04 21.18 -12.87
N PHE A 479 -4.51 19.96 -12.59
CA PHE A 479 -4.01 18.75 -13.26
C PHE A 479 -5.11 17.82 -13.82
N PHE A 480 -6.38 17.96 -13.40
CA PHE A 480 -7.52 17.07 -13.71
C PHE A 480 -8.84 17.83 -13.90
#